data_AF-A0A266N8W6-F1
#
_entry.id   AF-A0A266N8W6-F1
#
_cell.length_a   1.000
_cell.length_b   1.000
_cell.length_c   1.000
_cell.angle_alpha   90.00
_cell.angle_beta   90.00
_cell.angle_gamma   90.00
#
_symmetry.space_group_name_H-M   'P 1'
#
loop_
_entity.id
_entity.type
_entity.pdbx_description
1 polymer ?
#
loop_
_entity_poly.entity_id
_entity_poly.type
_entity_poly.pdbx_seq_one_letter_code
_entity_poly.pdbx_strand_id
1 'polypeptide(L)'
;MFSPHKALFAVSVLSAALLMPVNAAFADSEPTRLVMGPFSAVYNDDILAGASEAGRTYTVRSSGFTVNDLQQMQKKLDDNNKALNELQSLKQTVSEQARQIEALKRDTGSAHNTGASELSRLTRTTQDQQKALDKLAQQVEDLKRSAGSNSSANDLAALKREVSDQHREMDGLKRNVEDLSRKVK
;
A
#
# COMPACT_ATOMS: atom_id res chain seq x y z
N MET A 1 3.50 -69.98 -93.88
CA MET A 1 2.52 -69.87 -92.79
C MET A 1 3.27 -69.76 -91.47
N PHE A 2 2.82 -68.83 -90.64
CA PHE A 2 3.26 -68.41 -89.31
C PHE A 2 3.93 -69.47 -88.39
N SER A 3 5.02 -69.06 -87.72
CA SER A 3 5.55 -69.58 -86.44
C SER A 3 4.54 -69.33 -85.29
N PRO A 4 4.82 -69.55 -83.98
CA PRO A 4 5.96 -70.19 -83.28
C PRO A 4 5.52 -71.17 -82.16
N HIS A 5 6.42 -71.95 -81.55
CA HIS A 5 6.19 -72.54 -80.22
C HIS A 5 7.44 -72.50 -79.32
N LYS A 6 7.32 -71.65 -78.28
CA LYS A 6 7.58 -71.92 -76.84
C LYS A 6 9.00 -72.26 -76.38
N ALA A 7 9.59 -71.30 -75.67
CA ALA A 7 10.64 -71.50 -74.68
C ALA A 7 10.09 -72.21 -73.43
N LEU A 8 10.89 -73.10 -72.82
CA LEU A 8 10.98 -73.34 -71.37
C LEU A 8 12.07 -74.39 -71.04
N PHE A 9 12.55 -74.31 -69.79
CA PHE A 9 13.50 -75.16 -69.04
C PHE A 9 14.98 -74.81 -69.14
N ALA A 10 15.81 -74.86 -68.08
CA ALA A 10 15.73 -74.62 -66.64
C ALA A 10 17.11 -74.98 -66.08
N VAL A 11 17.67 -74.11 -65.22
CA VAL A 11 18.45 -74.38 -63.99
C VAL A 11 19.59 -75.43 -63.99
N SER A 12 20.80 -74.95 -63.63
CA SER A 12 21.80 -75.63 -62.76
C SER A 12 23.03 -74.68 -62.62
N VAL A 13 23.17 -73.85 -61.57
CA VAL A 13 23.81 -74.11 -60.26
C VAL A 13 25.12 -74.91 -60.35
N LEU A 14 26.29 -74.27 -60.13
CA LEU A 14 27.13 -74.45 -58.93
C LEU A 14 28.56 -73.87 -59.13
N SER A 15 29.00 -73.18 -58.09
CA SER A 15 30.23 -72.42 -57.88
C SER A 15 31.56 -73.20 -58.00
N ALA A 16 32.63 -72.49 -58.36
CA ALA A 16 33.97 -72.74 -57.85
C ALA A 16 34.80 -71.44 -57.84
N ALA A 17 35.30 -71.09 -56.65
CA ALA A 17 36.10 -69.93 -56.34
C ALA A 17 37.57 -70.12 -56.74
N LEU A 18 38.23 -69.10 -57.29
CA LEU A 18 39.63 -68.76 -56.99
C LEU A 18 40.07 -67.45 -57.68
N LEU A 19 40.44 -66.46 -56.88
CA LEU A 19 41.57 -65.51 -57.00
C LEU A 19 41.19 -64.11 -56.50
N MET A 20 41.70 -63.79 -55.31
CA MET A 20 41.81 -62.43 -54.79
C MET A 20 42.86 -61.65 -55.58
N PRO A 21 42.68 -60.33 -55.71
CA PRO A 21 43.75 -59.42 -55.31
C PRO A 21 43.27 -58.39 -54.28
N VAL A 22 44.15 -58.18 -53.30
CA VAL A 22 44.16 -57.11 -52.31
C VAL A 22 43.82 -55.76 -52.95
N ASN A 23 42.77 -55.08 -52.48
CA ASN A 23 42.66 -53.63 -52.54
C ASN A 23 41.59 -53.08 -51.57
N ALA A 24 42.05 -52.15 -50.74
CA ALA A 24 41.31 -51.14 -49.99
C ALA A 24 40.04 -51.54 -49.23
N ALA A 25 40.14 -51.52 -47.90
CA ALA A 25 38.99 -51.23 -47.05
C ALA A 25 38.52 -49.79 -47.31
N PHE A 26 37.74 -49.59 -48.37
CA PHE A 26 36.76 -48.52 -48.38
C PHE A 26 35.61 -49.01 -47.52
N ALA A 27 35.45 -48.41 -46.34
CA ALA A 27 34.16 -48.44 -45.67
C ALA A 27 33.19 -47.78 -46.65
N ASP A 28 32.41 -48.61 -47.33
CA ASP A 28 31.31 -48.16 -48.17
C ASP A 28 30.25 -47.59 -47.22
N SER A 29 30.38 -46.29 -46.91
CA SER A 29 29.31 -45.56 -46.25
C SER A 29 28.23 -45.37 -47.30
N GLU A 30 27.32 -46.34 -47.39
CA GLU A 30 26.09 -46.21 -48.17
C GLU A 30 25.49 -44.81 -47.93
N PRO A 31 25.19 -44.04 -49.00
CA PRO A 31 24.68 -42.68 -48.84
C PRO A 31 23.40 -42.76 -48.02
N THR A 32 23.36 -42.01 -46.92
CA THR A 32 22.18 -41.94 -46.05
C THR A 32 20.99 -41.50 -46.89
N ARG A 33 20.09 -42.43 -47.16
CA ARG A 33 18.95 -42.21 -48.05
C ARG A 33 17.85 -41.47 -47.29
N LEU A 34 17.54 -40.26 -47.74
CA LEU A 34 16.36 -39.52 -47.27
C LEU A 34 15.11 -40.20 -47.82
N VAL A 35 14.33 -40.79 -46.93
CA VAL A 35 13.00 -41.31 -47.24
C VAL A 35 12.01 -40.27 -46.74
N MET A 36 11.12 -39.79 -47.62
CA MET A 36 9.95 -39.00 -47.21
C MET A 36 8.73 -39.91 -47.24
N GLY A 37 7.97 -39.92 -46.15
CA GLY A 37 6.77 -40.74 -46.00
C GLY A 37 5.80 -40.08 -45.02
N PRO A 38 4.63 -40.71 -44.78
CA PRO A 38 3.55 -40.15 -43.95
C PRO A 38 3.83 -40.25 -42.43
N PHE A 39 5.08 -40.43 -42.02
CA PHE A 39 5.45 -40.54 -40.61
C PHE A 39 5.57 -39.15 -39.98
N SER A 40 5.17 -39.04 -38.71
CA SER A 40 5.32 -37.82 -37.92
C SER A 40 6.67 -37.80 -37.22
N ALA A 41 7.20 -36.61 -36.96
CA ALA A 41 8.44 -36.47 -36.20
C ALA A 41 8.25 -36.95 -34.75
N VAL A 42 9.21 -37.69 -34.23
CA VAL A 42 9.24 -38.23 -32.87
C VAL A 42 10.14 -37.36 -31.99
N TYR A 43 9.97 -37.42 -30.67
CA TYR A 43 10.64 -36.49 -29.74
C TYR A 43 12.18 -36.47 -29.83
N ASN A 44 12.83 -37.57 -30.20
CA ASN A 44 14.29 -37.65 -30.38
C ASN A 44 14.74 -37.38 -31.82
N ASP A 45 13.84 -37.05 -32.74
CA ASP A 45 14.22 -36.81 -34.12
C ASP A 45 15.00 -35.50 -34.23
N ASP A 46 16.12 -35.55 -34.94
CA ASP A 46 16.93 -34.39 -35.27
C ASP A 46 16.19 -33.48 -36.26
N ILE A 47 16.16 -32.19 -35.96
CA ILE A 47 15.71 -31.16 -36.88
C ILE A 47 16.82 -30.95 -37.92
N LEU A 48 16.46 -31.08 -39.18
CA LEU A 48 17.39 -30.95 -40.29
C LEU A 48 17.41 -29.51 -40.82
N ALA A 49 18.61 -28.97 -41.04
CA ALA A 49 18.83 -27.68 -41.68
C ALA A 49 19.27 -27.89 -43.14
N GLY A 50 18.57 -27.22 -44.06
CA GLY A 50 18.99 -27.14 -45.46
C GLY A 50 20.05 -26.06 -45.64
N ALA A 51 21.20 -26.43 -46.18
CA ALA A 51 22.27 -25.51 -46.55
C ALA A 51 22.39 -25.47 -48.08
N SER A 52 22.34 -24.27 -48.66
CA SER A 52 22.66 -24.06 -50.08
C SER A 52 24.16 -23.84 -50.22
N GLU A 53 24.80 -24.69 -50.99
CA GLU A 53 26.23 -24.61 -51.29
C GLU A 53 26.44 -23.97 -52.67
N ALA A 54 27.60 -23.37 -52.89
CA ALA A 54 27.94 -22.75 -54.17
C ALA A 54 27.77 -23.77 -55.31
N GLY A 55 27.03 -23.39 -56.37
CA GLY A 55 26.81 -24.27 -57.53
C GLY A 55 25.44 -24.97 -57.59
N ARG A 56 24.39 -24.47 -56.91
CA ARG A 56 23.02 -25.04 -56.87
C ARG A 56 22.91 -26.41 -56.18
N THR A 57 23.89 -26.78 -55.38
CA THR A 57 23.83 -27.99 -54.55
C THR A 57 23.13 -27.67 -53.22
N TYR A 58 22.18 -28.50 -52.83
CA TYR A 58 21.53 -28.42 -51.52
C TYR A 58 21.97 -29.59 -50.67
N THR A 59 22.55 -29.31 -49.50
CA THR A 59 22.91 -30.33 -48.52
C THR A 59 21.98 -30.22 -47.32
N VAL A 60 21.63 -31.37 -46.75
CA VAL A 60 20.84 -31.44 -45.52
C VAL A 60 21.78 -31.85 -44.40
N ARG A 61 21.81 -31.07 -43.33
CA ARG A 61 22.67 -31.29 -42.17
C ARG A 61 21.81 -31.34 -40.92
N SER A 62 22.20 -32.13 -39.92
CA SER A 62 21.56 -32.04 -38.60
C SER A 62 21.82 -30.64 -38.03
N SER A 63 20.78 -29.99 -37.53
CA SER A 63 20.88 -28.68 -36.89
C SER A 63 21.49 -28.74 -35.48
N GLY A 64 21.64 -29.95 -34.92
CA GLY A 64 22.04 -30.16 -33.53
C GLY A 64 20.90 -29.94 -32.52
N PHE A 65 19.66 -29.75 -32.99
CA PHE A 65 18.45 -29.67 -32.17
C PHE A 65 17.52 -30.83 -32.47
N THR A 66 16.82 -31.29 -31.45
CA THR A 66 15.78 -32.31 -31.57
C THR A 66 14.37 -31.71 -31.50
N VAL A 67 13.36 -32.48 -31.89
CA VAL A 67 11.94 -32.12 -31.68
C VAL A 67 11.65 -31.85 -30.20
N ASN A 68 12.26 -32.60 -29.27
CA ASN A 68 12.13 -32.38 -27.84
C ASN A 68 12.70 -31.02 -27.39
N ASP A 69 13.79 -30.56 -27.98
CA ASP A 69 14.33 -29.23 -27.67
C ASP A 69 13.38 -28.11 -28.12
N LEU A 70 12.73 -28.27 -29.29
CA LEU A 70 11.69 -27.35 -29.75
C LEU A 70 10.46 -27.38 -28.83
N GLN A 71 10.03 -28.55 -28.39
CA GLN A 71 8.91 -28.68 -27.44
C GLN A 71 9.23 -28.03 -26.08
N GLN A 72 10.44 -28.22 -25.57
CA GLN A 72 10.90 -27.55 -24.35
C GLN A 72 10.99 -26.04 -24.52
N MET A 73 11.45 -25.56 -25.67
CA MET A 73 11.51 -24.13 -25.98
C MET A 73 10.10 -23.53 -26.07
N GLN A 74 9.17 -24.22 -26.72
CA GLN A 74 7.77 -23.82 -26.78
C GLN A 74 7.17 -23.72 -25.37
N LYS A 75 7.39 -24.74 -24.53
CA LYS A 75 6.92 -24.73 -23.14
C LYS A 75 7.50 -23.55 -22.34
N LYS A 76 8.80 -23.28 -22.46
CA LYS A 76 9.43 -22.10 -21.82
C LYS A 76 8.84 -20.79 -22.33
N LEU A 77 8.51 -20.70 -23.61
CA LEU A 77 7.88 -19.52 -24.20
C LEU A 77 6.47 -19.32 -23.66
N ASP A 78 5.67 -20.38 -23.52
CA ASP A 78 4.34 -20.33 -22.92
C ASP A 78 4.40 -19.92 -21.44
N ASP A 79 5.35 -20.46 -20.68
CA ASP A 79 5.55 -20.10 -19.27
C ASP A 79 6.00 -18.63 -19.12
N ASN A 80 6.89 -18.16 -20.00
CA ASN A 80 7.29 -16.74 -20.05
C ASN A 80 6.09 -15.83 -20.37
N ASN A 81 5.21 -16.25 -21.28
CA ASN A 81 4.02 -15.48 -21.64
C ASN A 81 3.04 -15.38 -20.45
N LYS A 82 2.87 -16.46 -19.68
CA LYS A 82 2.08 -16.43 -18.44
C LYS A 82 2.68 -15.47 -17.41
N ALA A 83 4.00 -15.54 -17.18
CA ALA A 83 4.70 -14.64 -16.27
C ALA A 83 4.57 -13.16 -16.68
N LEU A 84 4.57 -12.86 -17.98
CA LEU A 84 4.34 -11.50 -18.49
C LEU A 84 2.92 -11.01 -18.17
N ASN A 85 1.91 -11.87 -18.30
CA ASN A 85 0.53 -11.53 -17.92
C ASN A 85 0.40 -11.25 -16.42
N GLU A 86 1.06 -12.05 -15.56
CA GLU A 86 1.13 -11.83 -14.12
C GLU A 86 1.87 -10.53 -13.76
N LEU A 87 2.96 -10.20 -14.45
CA LEU A 87 3.66 -8.93 -14.26
C LEU A 87 2.77 -7.74 -14.66
N GLN A 88 1.97 -7.87 -15.71
CA GLN A 88 1.04 -6.83 -16.12
C GLN A 88 -0.07 -6.62 -15.08
N SER A 89 -0.63 -7.70 -14.53
CA SER A 89 -1.63 -7.59 -13.46
C SER A 89 -1.04 -6.98 -12.19
N LEU A 90 0.18 -7.39 -11.82
CA LEU A 90 0.90 -6.81 -10.67
C LEU A 90 1.18 -5.32 -10.88
N LYS A 91 1.60 -4.92 -12.09
CA LYS A 91 1.79 -3.51 -12.44
C LYS A 91 0.50 -2.70 -12.29
N GLN A 92 -0.64 -3.28 -12.69
CA GLN A 92 -1.94 -2.65 -12.50
C GLN A 92 -2.28 -2.50 -11.01
N THR A 93 -2.07 -3.54 -10.20
CA THR A 93 -2.29 -3.50 -8.75
C THR A 93 -1.39 -2.45 -8.09
N VAL A 94 -0.10 -2.38 -8.43
CA VAL A 94 0.82 -1.38 -7.89
C VAL A 94 0.40 0.04 -8.27
N SER A 95 -0.05 0.24 -9.51
CA SER A 95 -0.57 1.55 -9.94
C SER A 95 -1.82 1.96 -9.17
N GLU A 96 -2.70 1.01 -8.87
CA GLU A 96 -3.92 1.26 -8.10
C GLU A 96 -3.59 1.54 -6.63
N GLN A 97 -2.68 0.78 -6.04
CA GLN A 97 -2.16 1.04 -4.69
C GLN A 97 -1.51 2.43 -4.59
N ALA A 98 -0.74 2.85 -5.58
CA ALA A 98 -0.14 4.18 -5.61
C ALA A 98 -1.20 5.28 -5.60
N ARG A 99 -2.30 5.12 -6.36
CA ARG A 99 -3.44 6.05 -6.35
C ARG A 99 -4.15 6.07 -4.98
N GLN A 100 -4.36 4.90 -4.38
CA GLN A 100 -4.99 4.80 -3.05
C GLN A 100 -4.12 5.48 -1.98
N ILE A 101 -2.80 5.29 -2.01
CA ILE A 101 -1.87 5.95 -1.08
C ILE A 101 -1.91 7.47 -1.28
N GLU A 102 -1.93 7.94 -2.52
CA GLU A 102 -2.03 9.37 -2.81
C GLU A 102 -3.35 9.96 -2.31
N ALA A 103 -4.48 9.27 -2.51
CA ALA A 103 -5.78 9.66 -1.99
C ALA A 103 -5.78 9.71 -0.46
N LEU A 104 -5.30 8.65 0.21
CA LEU A 104 -5.18 8.62 1.67
C LEU A 104 -4.28 9.74 2.20
N LYS A 105 -3.17 10.03 1.53
CA LYS A 105 -2.28 11.14 1.91
C LYS A 105 -2.96 12.50 1.77
N ARG A 106 -3.78 12.68 0.72
CA ARG A 106 -4.55 13.91 0.49
C ARG A 106 -5.67 14.08 1.53
N ASP A 107 -6.36 13.00 1.87
CA ASP A 107 -7.41 13.00 2.90
C ASP A 107 -6.82 13.24 4.29
N THR A 108 -5.72 12.56 4.63
CA THR A 108 -5.02 12.73 5.91
C THR A 108 -4.39 14.13 6.03
N GLY A 109 -3.80 14.65 4.95
CA GLY A 109 -3.27 16.01 4.92
C GLY A 109 -4.38 17.06 5.09
N SER A 110 -5.55 16.84 4.51
CA SER A 110 -6.72 17.71 4.72
C SER A 110 -7.25 17.63 6.14
N ALA A 111 -7.27 16.43 6.74
CA ALA A 111 -7.69 16.21 8.13
C ALA A 111 -6.71 16.84 9.14
N HIS A 112 -5.41 16.85 8.85
CA HIS A 112 -4.41 17.44 9.75
C HIS A 112 -4.50 18.98 9.77
N ASN A 113 -4.85 19.60 8.64
CA ASN A 113 -5.05 21.05 8.56
C ASN A 113 -6.32 21.50 9.28
N THR A 114 -7.42 20.75 9.15
CA THR A 114 -8.66 21.06 9.89
C THR A 114 -8.48 20.77 11.38
N GLY A 115 -7.92 19.62 11.76
CA GLY A 115 -7.68 19.24 13.16
C GLY A 115 -6.76 20.20 13.92
N ALA A 116 -5.67 20.68 13.31
CA ALA A 116 -4.78 21.66 13.94
C ALA A 116 -5.46 23.02 14.14
N SER A 117 -6.26 23.46 13.16
CA SER A 117 -6.98 24.74 13.25
C SER A 117 -8.10 24.70 14.30
N GLU A 118 -8.85 23.60 14.37
CA GLU A 118 -9.89 23.38 15.37
C GLU A 118 -9.30 23.22 16.77
N LEU A 119 -8.17 22.51 16.93
CA LEU A 119 -7.47 22.41 18.21
C LEU A 119 -6.94 23.77 18.67
N SER A 120 -6.40 24.58 17.76
CA SER A 120 -5.94 25.93 18.07
C SER A 120 -7.08 26.85 18.50
N ARG A 121 -8.23 26.77 17.80
CA ARG A 121 -9.46 27.49 18.18
C ARG A 121 -9.95 27.05 19.55
N LEU A 122 -10.04 25.75 19.79
CA LEU A 122 -10.47 25.20 21.07
C LEU A 122 -9.53 25.65 22.21
N THR A 123 -8.22 25.59 22.00
CA THR A 123 -7.22 26.05 22.98
C THR A 123 -7.40 27.53 23.33
N ARG A 124 -7.61 28.40 22.32
CA ARG A 124 -7.88 29.82 22.56
C ARG A 124 -9.16 30.02 23.35
N THR A 125 -10.25 29.35 22.97
CA THR A 125 -11.52 29.42 23.69
C THR A 125 -11.36 28.97 25.14
N THR A 126 -10.62 27.88 25.41
CA THR A 126 -10.34 27.41 26.77
C THR A 126 -9.52 28.43 27.57
N GLN A 127 -8.51 29.06 26.96
CA GLN A 127 -7.74 30.12 27.61
C GLN A 127 -8.58 31.36 27.93
N ASP A 128 -9.48 31.75 27.03
CA ASP A 128 -10.38 32.88 27.27
C ASP A 128 -11.42 32.57 28.35
N GLN A 129 -11.96 31.35 28.37
CA GLN A 129 -12.82 30.86 29.45
C GLN A 129 -12.09 30.85 30.79
N GLN A 130 -10.84 30.41 30.83
CA GLN A 130 -10.02 30.43 32.06
C GLN A 130 -9.88 31.86 32.61
N LYS A 131 -9.53 32.82 31.75
CA LYS A 131 -9.42 34.24 32.16
C LYS A 131 -10.76 34.80 32.66
N ALA A 132 -11.86 34.39 32.05
CA ALA A 132 -13.20 34.81 32.49
C ALA A 132 -13.54 34.24 33.87
N LEU A 133 -13.20 32.97 34.12
CA LEU A 133 -13.37 32.34 35.44
C LEU A 133 -12.51 33.01 36.51
N ASP A 134 -11.24 33.33 36.20
CA ASP A 134 -10.35 34.01 37.14
C ASP A 134 -10.88 35.39 37.54
N LYS A 135 -11.42 36.15 36.58
CA LYS A 135 -12.08 37.44 36.84
C LYS A 135 -13.33 37.27 37.71
N LEU A 136 -14.16 36.27 37.40
CA LEU A 136 -15.37 36.03 38.17
C LEU A 136 -15.03 35.61 39.60
N ALA A 137 -13.99 34.78 39.79
CA ALA A 137 -13.49 34.40 41.10
C ALA A 137 -13.00 35.61 41.92
N GLN A 138 -12.27 36.54 41.28
CA GLN A 138 -11.87 37.80 41.91
C GLN A 138 -13.09 38.64 42.33
N GLN A 139 -14.07 38.80 41.44
CA GLN A 139 -15.29 39.55 41.75
C GLN A 139 -16.07 38.94 42.92
N VAL A 140 -16.14 37.61 43.00
CA VAL A 140 -16.79 36.90 44.11
C VAL A 140 -16.03 37.13 45.42
N GLU A 141 -14.69 37.05 45.40
CA GLU A 141 -13.87 37.32 46.59
C GLU A 141 -14.00 38.78 47.05
N ASP A 142 -14.01 39.74 46.11
CA ASP A 142 -14.25 41.16 46.41
C ASP A 142 -15.64 41.38 46.99
N LEU A 143 -16.68 40.76 46.42
CA LEU A 143 -18.05 40.80 46.95
C LEU A 143 -18.14 40.21 48.36
N LYS A 144 -17.45 39.08 48.61
CA LYS A 144 -17.40 38.45 49.92
C LYS A 144 -16.68 39.34 50.94
N ARG A 145 -15.61 40.00 50.53
CA ARG A 145 -14.88 40.99 51.34
C ARG A 145 -15.70 42.23 51.61
N SER A 146 -16.44 42.74 50.62
CA SER A 146 -17.32 43.90 50.81
C SER A 146 -18.55 43.55 51.65
N ALA A 147 -19.11 42.35 51.49
CA ALA A 147 -20.22 41.86 52.31
C ALA A 147 -19.79 41.56 53.77
N GLY A 148 -18.52 41.16 53.97
CA GLY A 148 -17.92 41.00 55.31
C GLY A 148 -17.40 42.30 55.93
N SER A 149 -17.33 43.39 55.18
CA SER A 149 -16.87 44.69 55.67
C SER A 149 -18.00 45.36 56.44
N ASN A 150 -17.95 45.16 57.75
CA ASN A 150 -18.81 45.67 58.82
C ASN A 150 -18.79 47.23 58.95
N SER A 151 -18.75 48.01 57.87
CA SER A 151 -18.80 49.48 57.93
C SER A 151 -20.00 49.96 58.74
N SER A 152 -21.16 49.32 58.54
CA SER A 152 -22.37 49.57 59.33
C SER A 152 -22.23 49.26 60.83
N ALA A 153 -21.34 48.35 61.24
CA ALA A 153 -21.20 47.98 62.65
C ALA A 153 -20.40 49.02 63.46
N ASN A 154 -19.39 49.65 62.86
CA ASN A 154 -18.64 50.72 63.50
C ASN A 154 -19.46 52.00 63.59
N ASP A 155 -20.18 52.35 62.52
CA ASP A 155 -21.07 53.52 62.51
C ASP A 155 -22.24 53.34 63.49
N LEU A 156 -22.80 52.13 63.58
CA LEU A 156 -23.87 51.82 64.54
C LEU A 156 -23.36 51.78 65.99
N ALA A 157 -22.11 51.35 66.23
CA ALA A 157 -21.49 51.42 67.55
C ALA A 157 -21.21 52.87 67.98
N ALA A 158 -20.76 53.72 67.04
CA ALA A 158 -20.57 55.15 67.28
C ALA A 158 -21.90 55.85 67.59
N LEU A 159 -22.92 55.63 66.76
CA LEU A 159 -24.28 56.15 66.97
C LEU A 159 -24.88 55.69 68.30
N LYS A 160 -24.71 54.41 68.66
CA LYS A 160 -25.20 53.89 69.95
C LYS A 160 -24.52 54.56 71.15
N ARG A 161 -23.23 54.88 71.04
CA ARG A 161 -22.49 55.60 72.08
C ARG A 161 -23.03 57.03 72.20
N GLU A 162 -23.17 57.74 71.09
CA GLU A 162 -23.68 59.11 71.08
C GLU A 162 -25.10 59.22 71.61
N VAL A 163 -26.00 58.30 71.23
CA VAL A 163 -27.36 58.22 71.79
C VAL A 163 -27.34 57.95 73.29
N SER A 164 -26.41 57.10 73.77
CA SER A 164 -26.28 56.83 75.21
C SER A 164 -25.78 58.04 75.98
N ASP A 165 -24.86 58.81 75.40
CA ASP A 165 -24.33 60.04 76.01
C ASP A 165 -25.40 61.13 76.05
N GLN A 166 -26.12 61.35 74.94
CA GLN A 166 -27.28 62.26 74.89
C GLN A 166 -28.37 61.89 75.91
N HIS A 167 -28.64 60.59 76.10
CA HIS A 167 -29.62 60.14 77.08
C HIS A 167 -29.22 60.55 78.51
N ARG A 168 -27.95 60.40 78.87
CA ARG A 168 -27.45 60.82 80.20
C ARG A 168 -27.51 62.32 80.40
N GLU A 169 -27.20 63.09 79.37
CA GLU A 169 -27.34 64.55 79.41
C GLU A 169 -28.80 64.98 79.59
N MET A 170 -29.74 64.36 78.88
CA MET A 170 -31.17 64.62 79.06
C MET A 170 -31.66 64.29 80.48
N ASP A 171 -31.20 63.17 81.06
CA ASP A 171 -31.54 62.84 82.44
C ASP A 171 -31.00 63.87 83.44
N GLY A 172 -29.79 64.38 83.20
CA GLY A 172 -29.21 65.48 83.98
C GLY A 172 -30.01 66.77 83.85
N LEU A 173 -30.36 67.17 82.62
CA LEU A 173 -31.20 68.34 82.36
C LEU A 173 -32.58 68.20 82.99
N LYS A 174 -33.21 67.02 82.92
CA LYS A 174 -34.50 66.74 83.54
C LYS A 174 -34.47 66.95 85.05
N ARG A 175 -33.45 66.42 85.74
CA ARG A 175 -33.28 66.65 87.19
C ARG A 175 -33.09 68.13 87.51
N ASN A 176 -32.25 68.83 86.75
CA ASN A 176 -32.03 70.26 86.95
C ASN A 176 -33.32 71.08 86.75
N VAL A 177 -34.13 70.72 85.74
CA VAL A 177 -35.44 71.36 85.51
C VAL A 177 -36.42 71.03 86.63
N GLU A 178 -36.47 69.79 87.11
CA GLU A 178 -37.29 69.41 88.26
C GLU A 178 -36.89 70.17 89.54
N ASP A 179 -35.60 70.32 89.78
CA ASP A 179 -35.07 71.07 90.93
C ASP A 179 -35.36 72.57 90.80
N LEU A 180 -35.20 73.16 89.61
CA LEU A 180 -35.62 74.54 89.34
C LEU A 180 -37.13 74.70 89.56
N SER A 181 -37.94 73.77 89.05
CA SER A 181 -39.40 73.82 89.19
C SER A 181 -39.83 73.69 90.65
N ARG A 182 -39.10 72.96 91.49
CA ARG A 182 -39.35 72.88 92.93
C ARG A 182 -38.92 74.16 93.66
N LYS A 183 -37.91 74.86 93.15
CA LYS A 183 -37.40 76.11 93.73
C LYS A 183 -38.21 77.34 93.32
N VAL A 184 -38.91 77.27 92.19
CA VAL A 184 -39.78 78.34 91.65
C VAL A 184 -41.22 78.22 92.18
N LYS A 185 -41.61 77.08 92.78
CA LYS A 185 -42.85 76.92 93.54
C LYS A 185 -42.64 77.23 95.01
#